data_AF-A0A6S7KKZ3-F1
#
_entry.id   AF-A0A6S7KKZ3-F1
#
_cell.length_a   1.000
_cell.length_b   1.000
_cell.length_c   1.000
_cell.angle_alpha   90.00
_cell.angle_beta   90.00
_cell.angle_gamma   90.00
#
_symmetry.space_group_name_H-M   'P 1'
#
loop_
_entity.id
_entity.type
_entity.pdbx_description
1 polymer ?
#
loop_
_entity_poly.entity_id
_entity_poly.type
_entity_poly.pdbx_seq_one_letter_code
_entity_poly.pdbx_strand_id
1 'polypeptide(L)'
;SAFGQRRPPLTELIASILVRYPDGGQILKELIQNADDAGATEVKFLYDDKTYGTQSLVTPKLDKFQGPALYCYNNAVFEKEDWNGIQNLMRSNKKEDPLKVGRFGIGFNSVYHITGNSE
;
A
#
# COMPACT_ATOMS: atom_id res chain seq x y z
N SER A 1 5.27 -25.81 27.37
CA SER A 1 5.72 -25.50 25.99
C SER A 1 4.49 -25.29 25.12
N ALA A 2 4.22 -24.07 24.67
CA ALA A 2 3.11 -23.87 23.72
C ALA A 2 3.57 -24.33 22.33
N PHE A 3 2.93 -25.38 21.81
CA PHE A 3 3.11 -25.82 20.43
C PHE A 3 2.27 -24.90 19.53
N GLY A 4 2.90 -24.29 18.53
CA GLY A 4 2.23 -23.42 17.56
C GLY A 4 3.19 -22.77 16.58
N GLN A 5 2.74 -22.55 15.35
CA GLN A 5 3.49 -21.77 14.35
C GLN A 5 3.62 -20.31 14.81
N ARG A 6 4.84 -19.77 14.76
CA ARG A 6 5.08 -18.34 14.95
C ARG A 6 4.66 -17.59 13.68
N ARG A 7 3.95 -16.47 13.82
CA ARG A 7 3.67 -15.61 12.67
C ARG A 7 5.00 -15.02 12.18
N PRO A 8 5.31 -15.08 10.88
CA PRO A 8 6.50 -14.45 10.35
C PRO A 8 6.45 -12.94 10.58
N PRO A 9 7.62 -12.27 10.71
CA PRO A 9 7.71 -10.81 10.71
C PRO A 9 6.96 -10.18 9.55
N LEU A 10 6.40 -8.97 9.77
CA LEU A 10 5.67 -8.24 8.74
C LEU A 10 6.53 -7.98 7.48
N THR A 11 7.83 -7.79 7.67
CA THR A 11 8.81 -7.62 6.59
C THR A 11 8.94 -8.86 5.71
N GLU A 12 8.94 -10.06 6.29
CA GLU A 12 8.98 -11.34 5.54
C GLU A 12 7.67 -11.58 4.79
N LEU A 13 6.55 -11.18 5.39
CA LEU A 13 5.24 -11.23 4.72
C LEU A 13 5.21 -10.29 3.52
N ILE A 14 5.64 -9.03 3.69
CA ILE A 14 5.73 -8.04 2.61
C ILE A 14 6.67 -8.59 1.52
N ALA A 15 7.87 -9.06 1.86
CA ALA A 15 8.79 -9.66 0.88
C ALA A 15 8.17 -10.84 0.12
N SER A 16 7.42 -11.72 0.80
CA SER A 16 6.74 -12.86 0.16
C SER A 16 5.62 -12.45 -0.79
N ILE A 17 4.97 -11.32 -0.51
CA ILE A 17 3.98 -10.68 -1.38
C ILE A 17 4.72 -10.10 -2.59
N LEU A 18 5.80 -9.35 -2.39
CA LEU A 18 6.57 -8.70 -3.45
C LEU A 18 7.13 -9.71 -4.47
N VAL A 19 7.60 -10.88 -4.02
CA VAL A 19 8.06 -11.96 -4.92
C VAL A 19 6.94 -12.46 -5.86
N ARG A 20 5.67 -12.32 -5.49
CA ARG A 20 4.51 -12.74 -6.30
C ARG A 20 4.05 -11.69 -7.30
N TYR A 21 4.65 -10.49 -7.30
CA TYR A 21 4.32 -9.37 -8.19
C TYR A 21 5.55 -8.92 -8.99
N PRO A 22 6.07 -9.76 -9.91
CA PRO A 22 7.31 -9.47 -10.64
C PRO A 22 7.17 -8.27 -11.62
N ASP A 23 5.96 -7.98 -12.09
CA ASP A 23 5.70 -6.93 -13.08
C ASP A 23 5.10 -5.69 -12.39
N GLY A 24 5.89 -4.62 -12.26
CA GLY A 24 5.49 -3.37 -11.58
C GLY A 24 4.20 -2.72 -12.10
N GLY A 25 3.71 -3.10 -13.29
CA GLY A 25 2.42 -2.67 -13.82
C GLY A 25 1.20 -3.19 -13.05
N GLN A 26 1.34 -4.26 -12.26
CA GLN A 26 0.25 -4.76 -11.42
C GLN A 26 -0.11 -3.78 -10.30
N ILE A 27 0.87 -3.01 -9.79
CA ILE A 27 0.66 -2.02 -8.72
C ILE A 27 -0.35 -0.95 -9.15
N LEU A 28 -0.22 -0.43 -10.37
CA LEU A 28 -1.13 0.58 -10.90
C LEU A 28 -2.55 0.02 -11.06
N LYS A 29 -2.68 -1.25 -11.48
CA LYS A 29 -3.99 -1.92 -11.59
C LYS A 29 -4.67 -2.07 -10.23
N GLU A 30 -3.93 -2.44 -9.19
CA GLU A 30 -4.46 -2.56 -7.82
C GLU A 30 -4.90 -1.19 -7.27
N LEU A 31 -4.15 -0.11 -7.56
CA LEU A 31 -4.52 1.25 -7.14
C LEU A 31 -5.78 1.74 -7.85
N ILE A 32 -5.93 1.43 -9.15
CA ILE A 32 -7.16 1.72 -9.91
C ILE A 32 -8.34 0.92 -9.35
N GLN A 33 -8.16 -0.36 -9.05
CA GLN A 33 -9.22 -1.20 -8.47
C GLN A 33 -9.65 -0.68 -7.09
N ASN A 34 -8.72 -0.23 -6.24
CA ASN A 34 -9.06 0.38 -4.96
C ASN A 34 -9.90 1.66 -5.13
N ALA A 35 -9.62 2.45 -6.18
CA ALA A 35 -10.40 3.64 -6.49
C ALA A 35 -11.81 3.29 -6.99
N ASP A 36 -11.92 2.28 -7.85
CA ASP A 36 -13.21 1.76 -8.35
C ASP A 36 -14.08 1.21 -7.19
N ASP A 37 -13.50 0.39 -6.30
CA ASP A 37 -14.15 -0.13 -5.09
C ASP A 37 -14.64 0.99 -4.14
N ALA A 38 -13.99 2.15 -4.17
CA ALA A 38 -14.36 3.33 -3.39
C ALA A 38 -15.37 4.23 -4.12
N GLY A 39 -15.79 3.87 -5.34
CA GLY A 39 -16.72 4.66 -6.15
C GLY A 39 -16.11 5.92 -6.76
N ALA A 40 -14.78 5.99 -6.89
CA ALA A 40 -14.11 7.11 -7.54
C ALA A 40 -14.43 7.16 -9.04
N THR A 41 -14.54 8.37 -9.58
CA THR A 41 -14.73 8.61 -11.02
C THR A 41 -13.46 9.11 -11.70
N GLU A 42 -12.43 9.44 -10.93
CA GLU A 42 -11.14 9.92 -11.41
C GLU A 42 -10.00 9.27 -10.64
N VAL A 43 -8.95 8.86 -11.35
CA VAL A 43 -7.67 8.43 -10.80
C VAL A 43 -6.55 9.19 -11.50
N LYS A 44 -5.59 9.72 -10.74
CA LYS A 44 -4.41 10.42 -11.26
C LYS A 44 -3.14 9.80 -10.71
N PHE A 45 -2.19 9.53 -11.59
CA PHE A 45 -0.82 9.15 -11.24
C PHE A 45 0.11 10.30 -11.58
N LEU A 46 0.99 10.66 -10.65
CA LEU A 46 1.98 11.72 -10.83
C LEU A 46 3.32 11.24 -10.31
N TYR A 47 4.32 11.17 -11.18
CA TYR A 47 5.70 11.05 -10.77
C TYR A 47 6.25 12.45 -10.47
N ASP A 48 6.67 12.68 -9.24
CA ASP A 48 7.33 13.90 -8.78
C ASP A 48 8.80 13.57 -8.54
N ASP A 49 9.69 14.20 -9.30
CA ASP A 49 11.15 13.99 -9.26
C ASP A 49 11.85 14.92 -8.25
N LYS A 50 11.08 15.68 -7.47
CA LYS A 50 11.61 16.64 -6.52
C LYS A 50 12.21 15.97 -5.28
N THR A 51 13.15 16.71 -4.69
CA THR A 51 13.69 16.45 -3.36
C THR A 51 13.28 17.56 -2.42
N TYR A 52 12.75 17.20 -1.26
CA TYR A 52 12.22 18.09 -0.23
C TYR A 52 13.23 18.28 0.91
N GLY A 53 13.03 19.33 1.70
CA GLY A 53 13.94 19.70 2.79
C GLY A 53 13.83 18.76 4.00
N THR A 54 14.96 18.52 4.68
CA THR A 54 15.06 17.58 5.82
C THR A 54 15.16 18.28 7.19
N GLN A 55 15.01 19.60 7.23
CA GLN A 55 15.29 20.42 8.42
C GLN A 55 14.19 20.37 9.51
N SER A 56 12.97 19.95 9.17
CA SER A 56 11.82 19.96 10.06
C SER A 56 11.05 18.64 10.06
N LEU A 57 11.78 17.53 10.09
CA LEU A 57 11.23 16.18 10.13
C LEU A 57 10.88 15.77 11.57
N VAL A 58 9.84 14.95 11.73
CA VAL A 58 9.45 14.36 13.03
C VAL A 58 10.59 13.54 13.64
N THR A 59 11.38 12.86 12.80
CA THR A 59 12.62 12.20 13.20
C THR A 59 13.62 12.27 12.05
N PRO A 60 14.94 12.40 12.33
CA PRO A 60 15.97 12.45 11.29
C PRO A 60 15.95 11.25 10.34
N LYS A 61 15.50 10.07 10.81
CA LYS A 61 15.42 8.83 10.00
C LYS A 61 14.46 8.89 8.81
N LEU A 62 13.66 9.97 8.70
CA LEU A 62 12.73 10.18 7.59
C LEU A 62 13.36 10.92 6.40
N ASP A 63 14.61 11.37 6.52
CA ASP A 63 15.35 12.09 5.48
C ASP A 63 15.41 11.32 4.16
N LYS A 64 15.62 10.01 4.23
CA LYS A 64 15.63 9.10 3.08
C LYS A 64 14.32 9.02 2.29
N PHE A 65 13.21 9.51 2.86
CA PHE A 65 11.90 9.53 2.20
C PHE A 65 11.53 10.91 1.63
N GLN A 66 12.46 11.87 1.61
CA GLN A 66 12.22 13.21 1.04
C GLN A 66 12.58 13.33 -0.45
N GLY A 67 12.97 12.25 -1.12
CA GLY A 67 13.31 12.25 -2.55
C GLY A 67 12.11 12.03 -3.48
N PRO A 68 12.37 11.67 -4.75
CA PRO A 68 11.35 11.41 -5.75
C PRO A 68 10.27 10.42 -5.30
N ALA A 69 9.02 10.68 -5.69
CA ALA A 69 7.87 9.89 -5.28
C ALA A 69 6.85 9.71 -6.42
N LEU A 70 6.14 8.58 -6.39
CA LEU A 70 4.95 8.36 -7.20
C LEU A 70 3.71 8.63 -6.35
N TYR A 71 2.95 9.65 -6.72
CA TYR A 71 1.66 9.98 -6.12
C TYR A 71 0.54 9.26 -6.88
N CYS A 72 -0.43 8.76 -6.12
CA CYS A 72 -1.69 8.22 -6.63
C CYS A 72 -2.85 8.94 -5.94
N TYR A 73 -3.72 9.56 -6.72
CA TYR A 73 -4.90 10.28 -6.27
C TYR A 73 -6.16 9.61 -6.84
N ASN A 74 -7.23 9.58 -6.06
CA ASN A 74 -8.59 9.36 -6.54
C ASN A 74 -9.54 10.33 -5.83
N ASN A 75 -10.71 10.59 -6.42
CA ASN A 75 -11.67 11.57 -5.91
C ASN A 75 -12.71 11.01 -4.92
N ALA A 76 -12.56 9.75 -4.47
CA ALA A 76 -13.32 9.22 -3.35
C ALA A 76 -12.69 9.65 -2.00
N VAL A 77 -13.49 9.61 -0.93
CA VAL A 77 -13.05 9.95 0.43
C VAL A 77 -13.10 8.70 1.28
N PHE A 78 -12.05 8.47 2.07
CA PHE A 78 -12.01 7.32 2.99
C PHE A 78 -13.14 7.38 4.02
N GLU A 79 -13.87 6.28 4.12
CA GLU A 79 -14.81 6.03 5.21
C GLU A 79 -14.09 5.45 6.43
N LYS A 80 -14.78 5.36 7.57
CA LYS A 80 -14.19 4.86 8.83
C LYS A 80 -13.66 3.43 8.66
N GLU A 81 -14.34 2.62 7.86
CA GLU A 81 -14.02 1.24 7.55
C GLU A 81 -12.74 1.14 6.71
N ASP A 82 -12.51 2.08 5.79
CA ASP A 82 -11.30 2.15 4.97
C ASP A 82 -10.06 2.48 5.81
N TRP A 83 -10.21 3.40 6.77
CA TRP A 83 -9.14 3.72 7.73
C TRP A 83 -8.75 2.50 8.59
N ASN A 84 -9.73 1.70 9.00
CA ASN A 84 -9.45 0.45 9.71
C ASN A 84 -8.83 -0.60 8.77
N GLY A 85 -9.26 -0.65 7.52
CA GLY A 85 -8.76 -1.58 6.50
C GLY A 85 -7.29 -1.35 6.16
N ILE A 86 -6.89 -0.11 5.91
CA ILE A 86 -5.52 0.23 5.50
C ILE A 86 -4.48 -0.05 6.60
N GLN A 87 -4.89 0.00 7.88
CA GLN A 87 -4.03 -0.35 9.01
C GLN A 87 -3.82 -1.86 9.16
N ASN A 88 -4.70 -2.68 8.57
CA ASN A 88 -4.72 -4.12 8.73
C ASN A 88 -4.24 -4.83 7.45
N LEU A 89 -2.92 -4.83 7.24
CA LEU A 89 -2.19 -5.37 6.07
C LEU A 89 -2.49 -6.84 5.67
N MET A 90 -3.30 -7.56 6.47
CA MET A 90 -3.59 -9.00 6.37
C MET A 90 -5.06 -9.36 6.64
N ARG A 91 -5.92 -8.38 6.95
CA ARG A 91 -7.35 -8.63 7.19
C ARG A 91 -8.17 -7.79 6.24
N SER A 92 -8.42 -8.32 5.05
CA SER A 92 -9.48 -7.80 4.21
C SER A 92 -10.83 -8.11 4.85
N ASN A 93 -11.55 -7.08 5.28
CA ASN A 93 -12.98 -7.20 5.62
C ASN A 93 -13.84 -7.51 4.36
N LYS A 94 -13.24 -7.50 3.16
CA LYS A 94 -13.86 -7.79 1.86
C LYS A 94 -14.27 -9.27 1.65
N LYS A 95 -14.22 -10.12 2.67
CA LYS A 95 -14.67 -11.52 2.55
C LYS A 95 -16.20 -11.65 2.50
N GLU A 96 -16.92 -10.64 2.96
CA GLU A 96 -18.39 -10.66 3.08
C GLU A 96 -19.12 -9.87 1.97
N ASP A 97 -18.40 -9.11 1.15
CA ASP A 97 -18.99 -8.35 0.04
C ASP A 97 -18.61 -8.97 -1.32
N PRO A 98 -19.52 -9.71 -1.98
CA PRO A 98 -19.25 -10.35 -3.27
C PRO A 98 -19.09 -9.36 -4.44
N LEU A 99 -19.40 -8.07 -4.24
CA LEU A 99 -19.23 -7.03 -5.26
C LEU A 99 -17.85 -6.34 -5.19
N LYS A 100 -17.13 -6.45 -4.07
CA LYS A 100 -15.79 -5.85 -3.91
C LYS A 100 -14.71 -6.83 -4.33
N VAL A 101 -14.02 -6.55 -5.43
CA VAL A 101 -12.99 -7.44 -5.98
C VAL A 101 -11.64 -7.11 -5.32
N GLY A 102 -11.23 -7.91 -4.34
CA GLY A 102 -9.91 -7.76 -3.71
C GLY A 102 -9.63 -8.86 -2.69
N ARG A 103 -9.08 -9.98 -3.16
CA ARG A 103 -9.15 -11.26 -2.43
C ARG A 103 -8.38 -11.32 -1.10
N PHE A 104 -7.54 -10.34 -0.76
CA PHE A 104 -6.70 -10.45 0.45
C PHE A 104 -6.24 -9.12 1.08
N GLY A 105 -6.65 -7.94 0.58
CA GLY A 105 -6.06 -6.68 1.06
C GLY A 105 -4.56 -6.56 0.76
N ILE A 106 -4.07 -7.39 -0.16
CA ILE A 106 -2.66 -7.50 -0.58
C ILE A 106 -2.32 -6.45 -1.65
N GLY A 107 -3.30 -5.92 -2.38
CA GLY A 107 -3.10 -4.95 -3.46
C GLY A 107 -2.38 -3.68 -3.01
N PHE A 108 -2.71 -3.17 -1.82
CA PHE A 108 -1.99 -2.03 -1.25
C PHE A 108 -0.54 -2.37 -0.90
N ASN A 109 -0.23 -3.60 -0.46
CA ASN A 109 1.15 -4.02 -0.13
C ASN A 109 2.07 -4.02 -1.36
N SER A 110 1.52 -3.99 -2.57
CA SER A 110 2.30 -3.87 -3.80
C SER A 110 3.03 -2.52 -3.91
N VAL A 111 2.60 -1.46 -3.19
CA VAL A 111 3.29 -0.15 -3.16
C VAL A 111 4.69 -0.22 -2.54
N TYR A 112 4.97 -1.25 -1.72
CA TYR A 112 6.30 -1.46 -1.14
C TYR A 112 7.36 -1.83 -2.19
N HIS A 113 6.97 -2.22 -3.42
CA HIS A 113 7.91 -2.36 -4.55
C HIS A 113 8.58 -1.05 -4.93
N ILE A 114 7.92 0.09 -4.70
CA ILE A 114 8.36 1.41 -5.16
C ILE A 114 8.99 2.20 -4.02
N THR A 115 8.52 1.99 -2.79
CA THR A 115 8.86 2.84 -1.63
C THR A 115 9.78 2.17 -0.59
N GLY A 116 10.09 0.87 -0.75
CA GLY A 116 10.85 0.06 0.21
C GLY A 116 12.36 0.01 0.04
N ASN A 117 12.92 0.56 -1.05
CA ASN A 117 14.37 0.57 -1.27
C ASN A 117 15.01 1.74 -0.53
N SER A 118 15.24 1.54 0.76
CA SER A 118 16.36 2.19 1.44
C SER A 118 17.37 1.09 1.74
N GLU A 119 18.55 1.17 1.11
CA GLU A 119 19.75 0.50 1.62
C GLU A 119 19.98 0.84 3.11
#